data_AF-A0A5E7C316-F1
#
_entry.id   AF-A0A5E7C316-F1
#
_cell.length_a   1.000
_cell.length_b   1.000
_cell.length_c   1.000
_cell.angle_alpha   90.00
_cell.angle_beta   90.00
_cell.angle_gamma   90.00
#
_symmetry.space_group_name_H-M   'P 1'
#
loop_
_entity.id
_entity.type
_entity.pdbx_description
1 polymer ?
#
loop_
_entity_poly.entity_id
_entity_poly.type
_entity_poly.pdbx_seq_one_letter_code
_entity_poly.pdbx_strand_id
1 'polypeptide(L)' 'MSFGKTTPILRIFDEAKALEFYLDFLGFTLDWQQRFEENFPLYLQVSRDACVLHLSEHHGDSSPGAEKLAA' A
#
# COMPACT_ATOMS: atom_id res chain seq x y z
N MET A 1 -10.85 20.63 16.45
CA MET A 1 -10.16 20.05 15.27
C MET A 1 -10.57 18.60 15.14
N SER A 2 -10.93 18.15 13.95
CA SER A 2 -11.14 16.73 13.65
C SER A 2 -9.98 16.26 12.80
N PHE A 3 -9.42 15.08 13.11
CA PHE A 3 -8.53 14.41 12.17
C PHE A 3 -9.34 13.98 10.93
N GLY A 4 -8.71 14.01 9.75
CA GLY A 4 -9.28 13.46 8.53
C GLY A 4 -9.37 11.94 8.57
N LYS A 5 -9.87 11.33 7.49
CA LYS A 5 -9.81 9.85 7.34
C LYS A 5 -8.35 9.39 7.33
N THR A 6 -8.06 8.35 8.10
CA THR A 6 -6.73 7.74 8.14
C THR A 6 -6.58 6.74 7.00
N THR A 7 -5.46 6.82 6.29
CA THR A 7 -5.04 5.82 5.30
C THR A 7 -3.75 5.16 5.79
N PRO A 8 -3.81 3.96 6.38
CA PRO A 8 -2.62 3.22 6.80
C PRO A 8 -1.75 2.82 5.61
N ILE A 9 -0.44 2.82 5.83
CA ILE A 9 0.52 2.17 4.93
C ILE A 9 0.91 0.84 5.57
N LEU A 10 0.78 -0.26 4.82
CA LEU A 10 1.14 -1.61 5.24
C LEU A 10 2.31 -2.11 4.40
N ARG A 11 3.26 -2.74 5.06
CA ARG A 11 4.42 -3.31 4.38
C ARG A 11 4.10 -4.69 3.79
N ILE A 12 4.43 -4.88 2.53
CA ILE A 12 4.33 -6.14 1.81
C ILE A 12 5.73 -6.60 1.37
N PHE A 13 5.90 -7.89 1.15
CA PHE A 13 7.21 -8.49 0.83
C PHE A 13 7.22 -9.25 -0.49
N ASP A 14 6.04 -9.51 -1.05
CA ASP A 14 5.82 -10.29 -2.27
C ASP A 14 4.55 -9.72 -2.92
N GLU A 15 4.71 -9.08 -4.08
CA GLU A 15 3.60 -8.48 -4.83
C GLU A 15 2.49 -9.49 -5.14
N ALA A 16 2.84 -10.67 -5.65
CA ALA A 16 1.85 -11.65 -6.10
C ALA A 16 0.98 -12.11 -4.93
N LYS A 17 1.59 -12.43 -3.79
CA LYS A 17 0.86 -12.82 -2.58
C LYS A 17 0.04 -11.68 -1.99
N ALA A 18 0.53 -10.44 -2.08
CA ALA A 18 -0.21 -9.28 -1.63
C ALA A 18 -1.47 -9.08 -2.48
N LEU A 19 -1.37 -9.16 -3.81
CA LEU A 19 -2.53 -9.02 -4.70
C LEU A 19 -3.54 -10.14 -4.47
N GLU A 20 -3.09 -11.39 -4.38
CA GLU A 20 -3.96 -12.54 -4.06
C GLU A 20 -4.73 -12.30 -2.73
N PHE A 21 -4.03 -11.85 -1.69
CA PHE A 21 -4.65 -11.64 -0.40
C PHE A 21 -5.59 -10.44 -0.37
N TYR A 22 -5.15 -9.26 -0.82
CA TYR A 22 -5.92 -8.02 -0.69
C TYR A 22 -7.04 -7.92 -1.72
N LEU A 23 -6.80 -8.29 -2.99
CA LEU A 23 -7.80 -8.18 -4.04
C LEU A 23 -8.66 -9.44 -4.08
N ASP A 24 -8.07 -10.61 -4.29
CA ASP A 24 -8.85 -11.82 -4.60
C ASP A 24 -9.54 -12.39 -3.35
N PHE A 25 -8.85 -12.42 -2.21
CA PHE A 25 -9.40 -12.96 -0.97
C PHE A 25 -10.21 -11.92 -0.18
N LEU A 26 -9.63 -10.74 0.08
CA LEU A 26 -10.30 -9.68 0.86
C LEU A 26 -11.23 -8.80 0.03
N GLY A 27 -11.24 -8.91 -1.30
CA GLY A 27 -12.17 -8.18 -2.15
C GLY A 27 -11.91 -6.67 -2.23
N PHE A 28 -10.66 -6.23 -2.02
CA PHE A 28 -10.30 -4.85 -2.33
C PHE A 28 -10.15 -4.64 -3.84
N THR A 29 -10.29 -3.40 -4.27
CA THR A 29 -10.01 -2.96 -5.65
C THR A 29 -8.66 -2.27 -5.68
N LEU A 30 -7.86 -2.54 -6.71
CA LEU A 30 -6.66 -1.77 -7.01
C LEU A 30 -7.07 -0.42 -7.59
N ASP A 31 -6.78 0.66 -6.87
CA ASP A 31 -7.08 2.01 -7.35
C ASP A 31 -5.99 2.50 -8.30
N TRP A 32 -4.73 2.28 -7.91
CA TRP A 32 -3.54 2.65 -8.68
C TRP A 32 -2.29 1.96 -8.12
N GLN A 33 -1.25 1.90 -8.94
CA GLN A 33 0.08 1.40 -8.58
C GLN A 33 1.18 2.27 -9.17
N GLN A 34 2.32 2.34 -8.49
CA GLN A 34 3.52 3.06 -8.92
C GLN A 34 4.74 2.19 -8.66
N ARG A 35 5.51 1.97 -9.72
CA ARG A 35 6.82 1.30 -9.69
C ARG A 35 7.77 2.12 -10.55
N PHE A 36 8.95 2.46 -10.02
CA PHE A 36 9.91 3.29 -10.75
C PHE A 36 10.54 2.53 -11.92
N GLU A 37 11.02 1.32 -11.67
CA GLU A 37 11.52 0.36 -12.67
C GLU A 37 11.17 -1.07 -12.22
N GLU A 38 11.25 -2.06 -13.11
CA GLU A 38 10.79 -3.44 -12.89
C GLU A 38 11.32 -4.08 -11.59
N ASN A 39 12.55 -3.74 -11.18
CA ASN A 39 13.19 -4.31 -9.98
C ASN A 39 13.16 -3.40 -8.74
N PHE A 40 12.44 -2.27 -8.79
CA PHE A 40 12.33 -1.33 -7.66
C PHE A 40 11.06 -1.56 -6.87
N PRO A 41 11.02 -1.26 -5.55
CA PRO A 41 9.84 -1.49 -4.71
C PRO A 41 8.54 -0.94 -5.29
N LEU A 42 7.48 -1.73 -5.20
CA LEU A 42 6.11 -1.34 -5.53
C LEU A 42 5.47 -0.51 -4.42
N TYR A 43 4.74 0.53 -4.82
CA TYR A 43 3.77 1.21 -3.97
C TYR A 43 2.40 1.16 -4.65
N LEU A 44 1.35 0.83 -3.91
CA LEU A 44 0.01 0.74 -4.47
C LEU A 44 -1.06 1.18 -3.46
N GLN A 45 -2.20 1.61 -3.97
CA GLN A 45 -3.38 1.88 -3.17
C GLN A 45 -4.48 0.89 -3.51
N VAL A 46 -5.13 0.38 -2.48
CA VAL A 46 -6.33 -0.43 -2.61
C VAL A 46 -7.47 0.17 -1.79
N SER A 47 -8.70 0.00 -2.27
CA SER A 47 -9.89 0.45 -1.58
C SER A 47 -10.95 -0.64 -1.48
N ARG A 48 -11.70 -0.60 -0.39
CA ARG A 48 -12.92 -1.38 -0.19
C ARG A 48 -13.90 -0.57 0.65
N ASP A 49 -15.05 -0.23 0.06
CA ASP A 49 -16.02 0.67 0.65
C ASP A 49 -15.38 2.01 1.10
N ALA A 50 -15.44 2.32 2.39
CA ALA A 50 -14.83 3.52 2.96
C ALA A 50 -13.38 3.31 3.45
N CYS A 51 -12.84 2.10 3.33
CA CYS A 51 -11.50 1.73 3.75
C CYS A 51 -10.51 1.90 2.60
N VAL A 52 -9.44 2.65 2.84
CA VAL A 52 -8.33 2.84 1.89
C VAL A 52 -7.05 2.40 2.59
N LEU A 53 -6.27 1.57 1.91
CA LEU A 53 -4.95 1.12 2.37
C LEU A 53 -3.91 1.44 1.31
N HIS A 54 -2.73 1.82 1.75
CA HIS A 54 -1.54 1.84 0.93
C HIS A 54 -0.70 0.60 1.23
N LEU A 55 -0.24 -0.12 0.22
CA LEU A 55 0.71 -1.22 0.37
C LEU A 55 2.05 -0.79 -0.22
N SER A 56 3.14 -1.15 0.45
CA SER A 56 4.49 -0.77 0.05
C SER A 56 5.48 -1.91 0.23
N GLU A 57 6.28 -2.20 -0.80
CA GLU A 57 7.47 -3.05 -0.70
C GLU A 57 8.68 -2.29 -0.11
N HIS A 58 8.58 -0.96 0.02
CA HIS A 58 9.69 -0.14 0.45
C HIS A 58 10.07 -0.45 1.91
N HIS A 59 11.34 -0.80 2.14
CA HIS A 59 11.79 -1.16 3.48
C HIS A 59 11.61 -0.03 4.49
N GLY A 60 11.78 1.21 4.02
CA GLY A 60 11.62 2.39 4.84
C GLY A 60 10.19 2.58 5.35
N ASP A 61 9.17 1.99 4.75
CA ASP A 61 7.78 2.33 5.06
C ASP A 61 7.24 1.59 6.31
N SER A 62 6.19 2.15 6.91
CA SER A 62 5.41 1.54 8.01
C SER A 62 6.17 1.26 9.32
N SER A 63 7.33 1.87 9.53
CA SER A 63 8.12 1.78 10.77
C SER A 63 8.18 3.13 11.50
N PRO A 64 8.22 3.21 12.84
CA PRO A 64 8.46 4.47 13.54
C PRO A 64 9.80 5.10 13.11
N GLY A 65 9.79 6.36 12.68
CA GLY A 65 10.98 7.05 12.14
C GLY A 65 11.25 6.78 10.64
N ALA A 66 10.39 6.02 9.98
CA ALA A 66 10.34 5.90 8.53
C ALA A 66 10.17 7.26 7.83
N GLU A 67 11.09 7.61 6.93
CA GLU A 67 10.77 8.61 5.91
C GLU A 67 10.02 7.92 4.78
N LYS A 68 8.77 8.32 4.57
CA LYS A 68 8.03 7.94 3.38
C LYS A 68 8.79 8.49 2.19
N LEU A 69 9.23 7.64 1.25
CA LEU A 69 9.68 8.15 -0.04
C LEU A 69 8.46 8.80 -0.69
N ALA A 70 8.47 10.13 -0.84
CA ALA A 70 7.41 10.84 -1.53
C ALA A 70 7.38 10.37 -2.98
N ALA A 71 6.34 9.61 -3.33
CA ALA A 71 5.99 9.26 -4.69
C ALA A 71 5.45 10.48 -5.43
#